data_AF-A0A958URH5-F1
#
_entry.id   AF-A0A958URH5-F1
#
_cell.length_a   1.000
_cell.length_b   1.000
_cell.length_c   1.000
_cell.angle_alpha   90.00
_cell.angle_beta   90.00
_cell.angle_gamma   90.00
#
_symmetry.space_group_name_H-M   'P 1'
#
loop_
_entity.id
_entity.type
_entity.pdbx_description
1 polymer ?
#
loop_
_entity_poly.entity_id
_entity_poly.type
_entity_poly.pdbx_seq_one_letter_code
_entity_poly.pdbx_strand_id
1 'polypeptide(L)'
;FFVLSKLINLHIMPTHIYTGDAAIFIDSLSSTGYILKVIGILEIFIGLLLLINKWVSFALLLLAPITVNILLFHLFLDTPGLLVALVITILNVILIYKHWKVYKPLFH
;
A
#
# COMPACT_ATOMS: atom_id res chain seq x y z
N PHE A 1 -5.29 2.13 -2.48
CA PHE A 1 -6.60 1.97 -3.17
C PHE A 1 -7.73 1.73 -2.18
N PHE A 2 -7.57 0.80 -1.22
CA PHE A 2 -8.51 0.57 -0.11
C PHE A 2 -8.67 1.79 0.81
N VAL A 3 -7.57 2.47 1.15
CA VAL A 3 -7.59 3.64 2.04
C VAL A 3 -8.21 4.86 1.36
N LEU A 4 -7.86 5.11 0.09
CA LEU A 4 -8.51 6.13 -0.73
C LEU A 4 -10.03 5.92 -0.81
N SER A 5 -10.47 4.70 -1.16
CA SER A 5 -11.89 4.33 -1.20
C SER A 5 -12.63 4.66 0.10
N LYS A 6 -12.01 4.36 1.25
CA LYS A 6 -12.57 4.66 2.58
C LYS A 6 -12.56 6.17 2.90
N LEU A 7 -11.59 6.94 2.38
CA LEU A 7 -11.42 8.37 2.66
C LEU A 7 -12.37 9.27 1.83
N ILE A 8 -12.72 8.85 0.60
CA ILE A 8 -13.65 9.59 -0.28
C ILE A 8 -15.00 8.89 -0.50
N ASN A 9 -15.31 7.87 0.32
CA ASN A 9 -16.57 7.12 0.31
C ASN A 9 -16.95 6.52 -1.06
N LEU A 10 -15.94 6.11 -1.83
CA LEU A 10 -16.10 5.48 -3.15
C LEU A 10 -16.07 3.96 -3.00
N HIS A 11 -17.22 3.31 -3.21
CA HIS A 11 -17.37 1.84 -3.19
C HIS A 11 -16.94 1.23 -4.54
N ILE A 12 -15.65 1.29 -4.86
CA ILE A 12 -15.09 0.77 -6.13
C ILE A 12 -14.84 -0.75 -6.08
N MET A 13 -14.79 -1.34 -4.88
CA MET A 13 -14.55 -2.76 -4.67
C MET A 13 -15.49 -3.28 -3.57
N PRO A 14 -15.87 -4.58 -3.62
CA PRO A 14 -16.59 -5.20 -2.52
C PRO A 14 -15.83 -4.97 -1.21
N THR A 15 -16.54 -4.55 -0.17
CA THR A 15 -15.97 -4.31 1.15
C THR A 15 -15.44 -5.63 1.68
N HIS A 16 -14.12 -5.78 1.71
CA HIS A 16 -13.50 -6.90 2.39
C HIS A 16 -13.85 -6.80 3.88
N ILE A 17 -14.62 -7.76 4.39
CA ILE A 17 -15.04 -7.79 5.78
C ILE A 17 -13.92 -8.46 6.57
N TYR A 18 -13.16 -7.67 7.32
CA TYR A 18 -12.18 -8.20 8.26
C TYR A 18 -12.90 -8.87 9.43
N THR A 19 -12.32 -9.94 9.97
CA THR A 19 -12.81 -10.66 11.15
C THR A 19 -11.68 -10.86 12.16
N GLY A 20 -12.03 -11.16 13.42
CA GLY A 20 -11.04 -11.43 14.47
C GLY A 20 -10.05 -10.29 14.69
N ASP A 21 -8.77 -10.64 14.86
CA ASP A 21 -7.70 -9.68 15.16
C ASP A 21 -7.47 -8.66 14.03
N ALA A 22 -7.71 -9.04 12.77
CA ALA A 22 -7.66 -8.10 11.64
C ALA A 22 -8.71 -6.99 11.78
N ALA A 23 -9.93 -7.34 12.20
CA ALA A 23 -10.99 -6.36 12.42
C ALA A 23 -10.62 -5.40 13.54
N ILE A 24 -10.17 -5.93 14.68
CA ILE A 24 -9.74 -5.13 15.84
C ILE A 24 -8.62 -4.15 15.44
N PHE A 25 -7.64 -4.62 14.67
CA PHE A 25 -6.55 -3.78 14.19
C PHE A 25 -7.05 -2.65 13.28
N ILE A 26 -7.84 -2.98 12.26
CA ILE A 26 -8.34 -1.99 11.30
C ILE A 26 -9.28 -0.97 11.97
N ASP A 27 -10.12 -1.41 12.91
CA ASP A 27 -11.01 -0.53 13.66
C ASP A 27 -10.25 0.40 14.62
N SER A 28 -9.16 -0.09 15.23
CA SER A 28 -8.26 0.73 16.05
C SER A 28 -7.55 1.80 15.21
N LEU A 29 -7.08 1.45 14.02
CA LEU A 29 -6.50 2.45 13.09
C LEU A 29 -7.55 3.44 12.56
N SER A 30 -8.78 2.97 12.34
CA SER A 30 -9.88 3.80 11.86
C SER A 30 -10.36 4.80 12.91
N SER A 31 -10.46 4.37 14.17
CA SER A 31 -10.89 5.21 15.29
C SER A 31 -9.86 6.28 15.66
N THR A 32 -8.56 5.94 15.62
CA THR A 32 -7.49 6.93 15.82
C THR A 32 -7.37 7.91 14.64
N GLY A 33 -7.68 7.46 13.42
CA GLY A 33 -7.78 8.30 12.23
C GLY A 33 -6.46 8.91 11.74
N TYR A 34 -5.34 8.60 12.37
CA TYR A 34 -4.01 9.13 12.00
C TYR A 34 -3.40 8.29 10.88
N ILE A 35 -3.10 7.01 11.15
CA ILE A 35 -2.37 6.12 10.22
C ILE A 35 -3.11 5.98 8.88
N LEU A 36 -4.42 5.73 8.90
CA LEU A 36 -5.18 5.59 7.65
C LEU A 36 -5.18 6.89 6.83
N LYS A 37 -5.25 8.07 7.45
CA LYS A 37 -5.19 9.34 6.69
C LYS A 37 -3.80 9.56 6.09
N VAL A 38 -2.74 9.32 6.86
CA VAL A 38 -1.36 9.48 6.39
C VAL A 38 -1.07 8.54 5.23
N ILE A 39 -1.41 7.25 5.36
CA ILE A 39 -1.26 6.27 4.28
C ILE A 39 -2.08 6.70 3.05
N GLY A 40 -3.33 7.15 3.24
CA GLY A 40 -4.18 7.60 2.14
C GLY A 40 -3.58 8.77 1.36
N ILE A 41 -3.04 9.77 2.05
CA ILE A 41 -2.37 10.92 1.42
C ILE A 41 -1.12 10.45 0.66
N LEU A 42 -0.31 9.57 1.26
CA LEU A 42 0.87 9.00 0.60
C LEU A 42 0.48 8.20 -0.64
N GLU A 43 -0.55 7.36 -0.58
CA GLU A 43 -1.05 6.59 -1.73
C GLU A 43 -1.50 7.50 -2.87
N ILE A 44 -2.23 8.58 -2.58
CA ILE A 44 -2.65 9.57 -3.59
C ILE A 44 -1.43 10.23 -4.22
N PHE A 45 -0.49 10.69 -3.39
CA PHE A 45 0.71 11.36 -3.85
C PHE A 45 1.59 10.46 -4.72
N ILE A 46 1.84 9.23 -4.29
CA ILE A 46 2.56 8.21 -5.06
C ILE A 46 1.82 7.89 -6.36
N GLY A 47 0.51 7.66 -6.29
CA GLY A 47 -0.31 7.38 -7.45
C GLY A 47 -0.23 8.50 -8.49
N LEU A 48 -0.29 9.75 -8.05
CA LEU A 48 -0.15 10.91 -8.91
C LEU A 48 1.23 10.97 -9.59
N LEU A 49 2.32 10.75 -8.84
CA LEU A 49 3.68 10.71 -9.39
C LEU A 49 3.82 9.63 -10.47
N LEU A 50 3.26 8.44 -10.24
CA LEU A 50 3.27 7.35 -11.21
C LEU A 50 2.41 7.66 -12.45
N LEU A 51 1.22 8.24 -12.27
CA LEU A 51 0.33 8.59 -13.39
C LEU A 51 0.95 9.63 -14.34
N ILE A 52 1.65 10.63 -13.82
CA ILE A 52 2.32 11.66 -14.63
C ILE A 52 3.74 11.24 -15.06
N ASN A 53 4.17 10.00 -14.74
CA ASN A 53 5.53 9.49 -14.98
C ASN A 53 6.66 10.37 -14.39
N LYS A 54 6.41 11.07 -13.28
CA LYS A 54 7.38 11.94 -12.61
C LYS A 54 7.99 11.25 -11.40
N TRP A 55 9.31 11.29 -11.29
CA TRP A 55 10.05 10.74 -10.15
C TRP A 55 9.68 9.27 -9.84
N VAL A 56 9.48 8.46 -10.89
CA VAL A 56 8.98 7.08 -10.78
C VAL A 56 9.79 6.25 -9.78
N SER A 57 11.12 6.30 -9.83
CA SER A 57 11.96 5.55 -8.89
C SER A 57 11.76 5.98 -7.43
N PHE A 58 11.60 7.27 -7.18
CA PHE A 58 11.28 7.77 -5.84
C PHE A 58 9.88 7.33 -5.38
N ALA A 59 8.89 7.41 -6.27
CA ALA A 59 7.53 6.97 -5.97
C ALA A 59 7.46 5.47 -5.63
N LEU A 60 8.20 4.64 -6.37
CA LEU A 60 8.31 3.19 -6.11
C LEU A 60 9.00 2.89 -4.78
N LEU A 61 10.05 3.65 -4.43
CA LEU A 61 10.74 3.53 -3.14
C LEU A 61 9.83 3.94 -1.97
N LEU A 62 9.06 5.02 -2.13
CA LEU A 62 8.09 5.48 -1.13
C LEU A 62 6.93 4.47 -0.95
N LEU A 63 6.57 3.77 -2.02
CA LEU A 63 5.55 2.72 -2.03
C LEU A 63 6.01 1.43 -1.32
N ALA A 64 7.31 1.14 -1.32
CA ALA A 64 7.86 -0.11 -0.78
C ALA A 64 7.49 -0.42 0.69
N PRO A 65 7.64 0.49 1.67
CA PRO A 65 7.23 0.18 3.05
C PRO A 65 5.70 -0.03 3.18
N ILE A 66 4.91 0.61 2.32
CA ILE A 66 3.45 0.47 2.31
C ILE A 66 3.06 -0.93 1.81
N THR A 67 3.67 -1.39 0.71
CA THR A 67 3.39 -2.73 0.15
C THR A 67 3.88 -3.84 1.07
N VAL A 68 5.02 -3.66 1.73
CA VAL A 68 5.49 -4.59 2.77
C VAL A 68 4.50 -4.66 3.93
N ASN A 69 4.00 -3.52 4.44
CA ASN A 69 3.01 -3.53 5.52
C ASN A 69 1.70 -4.23 5.10
N ILE A 70 1.23 -3.98 3.87
CA ILE A 70 0.05 -4.68 3.30
C ILE A 70 0.29 -6.18 3.27
N LEU A 71 1.47 -6.64 2.81
CA LEU A 71 1.80 -8.06 2.80
C LEU A 71 1.81 -8.67 4.19
N LEU A 72 2.48 -8.04 5.15
CA LEU A 72 2.57 -8.56 6.52
C LEU A 72 1.21 -8.60 7.21
N PHE A 73 0.37 -7.57 7.01
CA PHE A 73 -1.00 -7.56 7.54
C PHE A 73 -1.81 -8.76 7.02
N HIS A 74 -1.79 -9.02 5.71
CA HIS A 74 -2.54 -10.16 5.16
C HIS A 74 -1.89 -11.52 5.47
N LEU A 75 -0.57 -11.55 5.69
CA LEU A 75 0.13 -12.77 6.06
C LEU A 75 -0.20 -13.21 7.49
N PHE A 76 -0.36 -12.27 8.42
CA PHE A 76 -0.54 -12.57 9.85
C PHE A 76 -1.97 -12.39 10.35
N LEU A 77 -2.74 -11.47 9.79
CA LEU A 77 -4.05 -11.08 10.31
C LEU A 77 -5.19 -11.39 9.33
N ASP A 78 -4.97 -11.27 8.02
CA ASP A 78 -6.02 -11.37 7.01
C ASP A 78 -5.66 -12.23 5.78
N THR A 79 -5.59 -13.54 5.97
CA THR A 79 -5.24 -14.51 4.91
C THR A 79 -6.10 -14.41 3.65
N PRO A 80 -7.43 -14.15 3.70
CA PRO A 80 -8.26 -14.05 2.49
C PRO A 80 -7.79 -12.99 1.50
N GLY A 81 -7.24 -11.85 1.95
CA GLY A 81 -6.70 -10.80 1.08
C GLY A 81 -5.24 -11.02 0.64
N LEU A 82 -4.58 -12.11 1.06
CA LEU A 82 -3.15 -12.35 0.80
C LEU A 82 -2.80 -12.37 -0.68
N LEU A 83 -3.67 -12.89 -1.54
CA LEU A 83 -3.41 -12.94 -2.99
C LEU A 83 -3.23 -11.54 -3.57
N VAL A 84 -4.08 -10.60 -3.19
CA VAL A 84 -3.99 -9.20 -3.66
C VAL A 84 -2.72 -8.54 -3.13
N ALA A 85 -2.40 -8.77 -1.86
CA ALA A 85 -1.18 -8.27 -1.23
C ALA A 85 0.10 -8.78 -1.93
N LEU A 86 0.12 -10.06 -2.31
CA LEU A 86 1.21 -10.65 -3.09
C LEU A 86 1.35 -10.01 -4.46
N VAL A 87 0.25 -9.85 -5.21
CA VAL A 87 0.27 -9.23 -6.54
C VAL A 87 0.85 -7.81 -6.46
N ILE A 88 0.37 -7.00 -5.53
CA ILE A 88 0.84 -5.62 -5.35
C ILE A 88 2.34 -5.59 -4.98
N THR A 89 2.76 -6.46 -4.06
CA THR A 89 4.15 -6.52 -3.62
C THR A 89 5.07 -6.97 -4.74
N ILE A 90 4.70 -8.01 -5.48
CA ILE A 90 5.46 -8.52 -6.63
C ILE A 90 5.61 -7.44 -7.70
N LEU A 91 4.52 -6.74 -8.04
CA LEU A 91 4.57 -5.65 -9.02
C LEU A 91 5.52 -4.53 -8.57
N ASN A 92 5.46 -4.12 -7.30
CA ASN A 92 6.36 -3.10 -6.78
C ASN A 92 7.83 -3.56 -6.82
N VAL A 93 8.12 -4.82 -6.44
CA VAL A 93 9.47 -5.41 -6.51
C VAL A 93 9.98 -5.47 -7.96
N ILE A 94 9.15 -5.92 -8.92
CA ILE A 94 9.53 -5.97 -10.34
C ILE A 94 9.87 -4.57 -10.86
N LEU A 95 9.07 -3.56 -10.52
CA LEU A 95 9.32 -2.19 -10.96
C LEU A 95 10.57 -1.60 -10.29
N ILE A 96 10.79 -1.86 -9.01
CA ILE A 96 12.04 -1.47 -8.33
C ILE A 96 13.24 -2.13 -9.01
N TYR A 97 13.16 -3.43 -9.29
CA TYR A 97 14.23 -4.17 -9.98
C TYR A 97 14.51 -3.60 -11.38
N LYS A 98 13.47 -3.25 -12.15
CA LYS A 98 13.62 -2.59 -13.45
C LYS A 98 14.37 -1.25 -13.35
N HIS A 99 14.19 -0.52 -12.26
CA HIS A 99 14.86 0.76 -11.98
C HIS A 99 16.12 0.62 -11.11
N TRP A 100 16.64 -0.60 -10.90
CA TRP A 100 17.73 -0.88 -9.96
C TRP A 100 18.97 0.00 -10.13
N LYS A 101 19.31 0.36 -11.37
CA LYS A 101 20.45 1.24 -11.68
C LYS A 101 20.39 2.57 -10.92
N VAL A 102 19.20 3.11 -10.68
CA VAL A 102 18.98 4.37 -9.95
C VAL A 102 19.19 4.21 -8.45
N TYR A 103 18.91 3.02 -7.90
CA TYR A 103 19.05 2.76 -6.46
C TYR A 103 20.45 2.33 -6.05
N LYS A 104 21.31 1.91 -6.99
CA LYS A 104 22.69 1.49 -6.70
C LYS A 104 23.46 2.44 -5.76
N PRO A 105 23.41 3.78 -5.92
CA PRO A 105 24.14 4.69 -5.04
C PRO A 105 23.66 4.69 -3.58
N LEU A 106 22.48 4.13 -3.26
CA LEU A 106 21.99 4.00 -1.88
C LEU A 106 22.68 2.88 -1.10
N PHE A 107 23.37 1.97 -1.80
CA PHE A 107 23.96 0.75 -1.25
C PHE A 107 25.46 0.62 -1.56
N HIS A 108 26.10 1.73 -1.92
CA HIS A 108 27.53 1.82 -2.24
C HIS A 108 28.27 2.69 -1.25
#